data_AF-A0A7Y9S122-F1
#
_entry.id   AF-A0A7Y9S122-F1
#
_cell.length_a   1.000
_cell.length_b   1.000
_cell.length_c   1.000
_cell.angle_alpha   90.00
_cell.angle_beta   90.00
_cell.angle_gamma   90.00
#
_symmetry.space_group_name_H-M   'P 1'
#
loop_
_entity.id
_entity.type
_entity.pdbx_description
1 polymer ?
#
loop_
_entity_poly.entity_id
_entity_poly.type
_entity_poly.pdbx_seq_one_letter_code
_entity_poly.pdbx_strand_id
1 'polypeptide(L)'
;MSLDEVKSEEPTIGRLVADAQRDISSIISNEIKLAKSELKVSVKAGGTGIGLFAAAGFLLVLAIIIFSIFLAHLIHWNGDGLDLHWAYLIVFVFYLLLAGLLAFIGLKKVKQVKGPEKAIHHAQETKAALKRS
;
A
#
# COMPACT_ATOMS: atom_id res chain seq x y z
N MET A 1 40.67 62.42 -9.55
CA MET A 1 39.43 61.67 -9.77
C MET A 1 39.73 60.62 -10.83
N SER A 2 40.34 59.52 -10.40
CA SER A 2 40.61 58.35 -11.23
C SER A 2 39.29 57.60 -11.39
N LEU A 3 38.77 57.53 -12.61
CA LEU A 3 37.57 56.78 -12.91
C LEU A 3 37.93 55.31 -12.81
N ASP A 4 37.33 54.64 -11.83
CA ASP A 4 37.32 53.19 -11.75
C ASP A 4 36.72 52.65 -13.06
N GLU A 5 37.59 52.03 -13.85
CA GLU A 5 37.24 51.35 -15.08
C GLU A 5 36.39 50.12 -14.70
N VAL A 6 35.07 50.28 -14.80
CA VAL A 6 34.12 49.16 -14.74
C VAL A 6 34.35 48.34 -16.00
N LYS A 7 35.30 47.41 -15.91
CA LYS A 7 35.58 46.39 -16.90
C LYS A 7 34.33 45.51 -17.02
N SER A 8 33.48 45.83 -17.98
CA SER A 8 32.37 44.99 -18.39
C SER A 8 32.94 43.70 -18.97
N GLU A 9 33.10 42.68 -18.12
CA GLU A 9 33.37 41.31 -18.56
C GLU A 9 32.15 40.85 -19.38
N GLU A 10 32.27 40.92 -20.70
CA GLU A 10 31.35 40.22 -21.61
C GLU A 10 31.31 38.74 -21.22
N PRO A 11 30.12 38.11 -21.17
CA PRO A 11 30.03 36.70 -20.85
C PRO A 11 30.82 35.90 -21.88
N THR A 12 31.94 35.32 -21.47
CA THR A 12 32.70 34.40 -22.32
C THR A 12 31.84 33.16 -22.57
N ILE A 13 31.94 32.57 -23.77
CA ILE A 13 31.23 31.33 -24.16
C ILE A 13 31.43 30.22 -23.09
N GLY A 14 32.62 30.15 -22.49
CA GLY A 14 32.93 29.22 -21.41
C GLY A 14 32.11 29.45 -20.13
N ARG A 15 31.75 30.70 -19.82
CA ARG A 15 30.93 31.07 -18.66
C ARG A 15 29.46 30.71 -18.90
N LEU A 16 28.95 30.93 -20.12
CA LEU A 16 27.59 30.52 -20.52
C LEU A 16 27.38 29.00 -20.51
N VAL A 17 28.37 28.23 -20.96
CA VAL A 17 28.33 26.76 -20.90
C VAL A 17 28.37 26.27 -19.45
N ALA A 18 29.21 26.88 -18.60
CA ALA A 18 29.28 26.54 -17.18
C ALA A 18 27.96 26.86 -16.45
N ASP A 19 27.33 27.99 -16.76
CA ASP A 19 26.03 28.38 -16.20
C ASP A 19 24.91 27.42 -16.66
N ALA A 20 24.86 27.05 -17.94
CA ALA A 20 23.89 26.08 -18.45
C ALA A 20 24.05 24.68 -17.81
N GLN A 21 25.28 24.21 -17.60
CA GLN A 21 25.52 22.94 -16.88
C GLN A 21 25.05 23.01 -15.42
N ARG A 22 25.22 24.16 -14.78
CA ARG A 22 24.79 24.38 -13.39
C ARG A 22 23.26 24.43 -13.29
N ASP A 23 22.58 25.01 -14.26
CA ASP A 23 21.11 25.02 -14.32
C ASP A 23 20.54 23.60 -14.50
N ILE A 24 21.11 22.80 -15.40
CA ILE A 24 20.72 21.40 -15.59
C ILE A 24 20.92 20.59 -14.30
N SER A 25 22.06 20.77 -13.63
CA SER A 25 22.33 20.13 -12.34
C SER A 25 21.31 20.53 -11.27
N SER A 26 20.88 21.80 -11.28
CA SER A 26 19.85 22.30 -10.35
C SER A 26 18.50 21.62 -10.56
N ILE A 27 18.06 21.44 -11.81
CA ILE A 27 16.80 20.80 -12.18
C ILE A 27 16.79 19.34 -11.72
N ILE A 28 17.86 18.59 -12.04
CA ILE A 28 18.01 17.19 -11.64
C ILE A 28 17.94 17.07 -10.11
N SER A 29 18.63 17.94 -9.38
CA SER A 29 18.61 17.94 -7.92
C SER A 29 17.22 18.22 -7.35
N ASN A 30 16.44 19.08 -8.01
CA ASN A 30 15.09 19.44 -7.60
C ASN A 30 14.10 18.30 -7.86
N GLU A 31 14.22 17.64 -9.01
CA GLU A 31 13.41 16.46 -9.35
C GLU A 31 13.64 15.31 -8.36
N ILE A 32 14.90 15.07 -7.99
CA ILE A 32 15.25 14.08 -6.96
C ILE A 32 14.67 14.46 -5.60
N LYS A 33 14.74 15.74 -5.21
CA LYS A 33 14.14 16.22 -3.94
C LYS A 33 12.62 16.04 -3.93
N LEU A 34 11.96 16.32 -5.05
CA LEU A 34 10.52 16.16 -5.22
C LEU A 34 10.12 14.69 -5.17
N ALA A 35 10.78 13.83 -5.96
CA ALA A 35 10.54 12.39 -5.92
C ALA A 35 10.78 11.83 -4.50
N LYS A 36 11.82 12.29 -3.80
CA LYS A 36 12.09 11.89 -2.42
C LYS A 36 11.01 12.38 -1.44
N SER A 37 10.43 13.56 -1.65
CA SER A 37 9.33 14.05 -0.80
C SER A 37 8.05 13.26 -1.03
N GLU A 38 7.71 12.98 -2.29
CA GLU A 38 6.54 12.19 -2.67
C GLU A 38 6.65 10.74 -2.19
N LEU A 39 7.84 10.13 -2.33
CA LEU A 39 8.13 8.81 -1.78
C LEU A 39 8.01 8.80 -0.25
N LYS A 40 8.51 9.83 0.46
CA LYS A 40 8.35 9.91 1.92
C LYS A 40 6.89 10.00 2.34
N VAL A 41 6.08 10.79 1.63
CA VAL A 41 4.64 10.89 1.89
C VAL A 41 3.97 9.54 1.65
N SER A 42 4.30 8.88 0.54
CA SER A 42 3.77 7.56 0.17
C SER A 42 4.15 6.48 1.18
N VAL A 43 5.41 6.44 1.61
CA VAL A 43 5.90 5.49 2.62
C VAL A 43 5.29 5.77 3.99
N LYS A 44 5.14 7.04 4.37
CA LYS A 44 4.51 7.40 5.65
C LYS A 44 3.04 7.03 5.65
N ALA A 45 2.29 7.39 4.61
CA ALA A 45 0.87 7.06 4.49
C ALA A 45 0.66 5.54 4.40
N GLY A 46 1.46 4.85 3.57
CA GLY A 46 1.44 3.39 3.46
C GLY A 46 1.82 2.69 4.77
N GLY A 47 2.87 3.17 5.44
CA GLY A 47 3.33 2.62 6.73
C GLY A 47 2.33 2.84 7.87
N THR A 48 1.76 4.04 7.98
CA THR A 48 0.68 4.32 8.94
C THR A 48 -0.56 3.47 8.62
N GLY A 49 -0.93 3.36 7.34
CA GLY A 49 -2.04 2.51 6.91
C GLY A 49 -1.82 1.04 7.31
N ILE A 50 -0.68 0.46 6.97
CA ILE A 50 -0.31 -0.92 7.35
C ILE A 50 -0.33 -1.08 8.87
N GLY A 51 0.23 -0.13 9.63
CA GLY A 51 0.23 -0.16 11.09
C GLY A 51 -1.18 -0.14 11.69
N LEU A 52 -2.05 0.73 11.18
CA LEU A 52 -3.45 0.81 11.61
C LEU A 52 -4.25 -0.45 11.25
N PHE A 53 -4.07 -0.99 10.05
CA PHE A 53 -4.74 -2.23 9.64
C PHE A 53 -4.23 -3.44 10.44
N ALA A 54 -2.94 -3.50 10.75
CA ALA A 54 -2.38 -4.55 11.60
C ALA A 54 -2.96 -4.47 13.02
N ALA A 55 -3.01 -3.27 13.61
CA ALA A 55 -3.62 -3.05 14.92
C ALA A 55 -5.12 -3.38 14.93
N ALA A 56 -5.86 -2.94 13.91
CA ALA A 56 -7.27 -3.27 13.76
C ALA A 56 -7.50 -4.77 13.63
N GLY A 57 -6.71 -5.46 12.81
CA GLY A 57 -6.76 -6.91 12.66
C GLY A 57 -6.49 -7.64 13.98
N PHE A 58 -5.46 -7.23 14.71
CA PHE A 58 -5.14 -7.78 16.03
C PHE A 58 -6.29 -7.58 17.04
N LEU A 59 -6.85 -6.37 17.12
CA LEU A 59 -7.99 -6.08 17.99
C LEU A 59 -9.23 -6.89 17.61
N LEU A 60 -9.46 -7.11 16.31
CA LEU A 60 -10.58 -7.91 15.81
C LEU A 60 -10.42 -9.38 16.21
N VAL A 61 -9.20 -9.93 16.15
CA VAL A 61 -8.90 -11.28 16.66
C VAL A 61 -9.21 -11.38 18.16
N LEU A 62 -8.76 -10.41 18.97
CA LEU A 62 -9.07 -10.39 20.41
C LEU A 62 -10.58 -10.28 20.68
N ALA A 63 -11.28 -9.41 19.93
CA ALA A 63 -12.72 -9.24 20.03
C ALA A 63 -13.46 -10.54 19.70
N ILE A 64 -13.06 -11.27 18.66
CA ILE A 64 -13.66 -12.57 18.29
C ILE A 64 -13.48 -13.60 19.42
N ILE A 65 -12.31 -13.64 20.06
CA ILE A 65 -12.05 -14.57 21.18
C ILE A 65 -13.01 -14.28 22.34
N ILE A 66 -13.10 -13.01 22.77
CA ILE A 66 -13.99 -12.61 23.86
C ILE A 66 -15.46 -12.84 23.48
N PHE A 67 -15.83 -12.49 22.24
CA PHE A 67 -17.19 -12.68 21.72
C PHE A 67 -17.57 -14.17 21.66
N SER A 68 -16.63 -15.07 21.34
CA SER A 68 -16.85 -16.51 21.36
C SER A 68 -17.24 -17.02 22.75
N ILE A 69 -16.50 -16.60 23.79
CA ILE A 69 -16.80 -16.96 25.19
C ILE A 69 -18.13 -16.37 25.63
N PHE A 70 -18.41 -15.12 25.25
CA PHE A 70 -19.68 -14.45 25.50
C PHE A 70 -20.86 -15.22 24.88
N LEU A 71 -20.78 -15.62 23.61
CA LEU A 71 -21.84 -16.39 22.95
C LEU A 71 -22.06 -17.74 23.63
N ALA A 72 -20.99 -18.44 24.00
CA ALA A 72 -21.12 -19.72 24.67
C ALA A 72 -21.83 -19.57 26.03
N HIS A 73 -21.48 -18.55 26.81
CA HIS A 73 -22.16 -18.26 28.07
C HIS A 73 -23.60 -17.77 27.88
N LEU A 74 -23.88 -17.05 26.78
CA LEU A 74 -25.22 -16.62 26.43
C LEU A 74 -26.14 -17.82 26.14
N ILE A 75 -25.64 -18.82 25.39
CA ILE A 75 -26.38 -20.07 25.10
C ILE A 75 -26.58 -20.90 26.38
N HIS A 76 -25.62 -20.83 27.30
CA HIS A 76 -25.67 -21.51 28.58
C HIS A 76 -26.56 -20.80 29.63
N TRP A 77 -26.99 -19.55 29.39
CA TRP A 77 -27.54 -18.67 30.42
C TRP A 77 -28.86 -19.17 31.04
N ASN A 78 -28.83 -19.39 32.37
CA ASN A 78 -29.92 -19.58 33.35
C ASN A 78 -30.88 -20.79 33.20
N GLY A 79 -30.66 -21.82 34.02
CA GLY A 79 -31.68 -22.80 34.45
C GLY A 79 -31.90 -23.99 33.51
N ASP A 80 -32.15 -23.73 32.22
CA ASP A 80 -32.44 -24.74 31.17
C ASP A 80 -31.44 -24.66 29.99
N GLY A 81 -30.33 -23.94 30.19
CA GLY A 81 -29.31 -23.73 29.17
C GLY A 81 -28.58 -25.01 28.76
N LEU A 82 -28.06 -25.01 27.52
CA LEU A 82 -27.25 -26.11 27.01
C LEU A 82 -25.96 -26.26 27.83
N ASP A 83 -25.44 -27.48 27.96
CA ASP A 83 -24.14 -27.69 28.59
C ASP A 83 -23.07 -26.89 27.85
N LEU A 84 -22.11 -26.36 28.61
CA LEU A 84 -21.15 -25.37 28.15
C LEU A 84 -20.33 -25.90 26.95
N HIS A 85 -20.04 -27.21 26.93
CA HIS A 85 -19.32 -27.83 25.81
C HIS A 85 -20.12 -27.80 24.50
N TRP A 86 -21.44 -27.99 24.55
CA TRP A 86 -22.31 -27.89 23.36
C TRP A 86 -22.47 -26.45 22.89
N ALA A 87 -22.52 -25.49 23.82
CA ALA A 87 -22.54 -24.08 23.49
C ALA A 87 -21.31 -23.66 22.68
N TYR A 88 -20.10 -24.06 23.10
CA TYR A 88 -18.87 -23.80 22.33
C TYR A 88 -18.88 -24.45 20.95
N LEU A 89 -19.42 -25.67 20.82
CA LEU A 89 -19.51 -26.37 19.54
C LEU A 89 -20.42 -25.63 18.55
N ILE A 90 -21.57 -25.12 19.02
CA ILE A 90 -22.49 -24.32 18.20
C ILE A 90 -21.81 -23.05 17.69
N VAL A 91 -21.12 -22.33 18.57
CA VAL A 91 -20.39 -21.09 18.22
C VAL A 91 -19.28 -21.38 17.21
N PHE A 92 -18.57 -22.49 17.37
CA PHE A 92 -17.55 -22.94 16.42
C PHE A 92 -18.14 -23.21 15.03
N VAL A 93 -19.25 -23.95 14.95
CA VAL A 93 -19.93 -24.22 13.68
C VAL A 93 -20.44 -22.92 13.05
N PHE A 94 -20.96 -21.99 13.84
CA PHE A 94 -21.37 -20.67 13.37
C PHE A 94 -20.21 -19.91 12.71
N TYR A 95 -19.03 -19.89 13.33
CA TYR A 95 -17.85 -19.25 12.74
C TYR A 95 -17.37 -19.96 11.47
N LEU A 96 -17.44 -21.30 11.40
CA LEU A 96 -17.11 -22.03 10.17
C LEU A 96 -18.04 -21.65 9.01
N LEU A 97 -19.34 -21.53 9.28
CA LEU A 97 -20.31 -21.11 8.26
C LEU A 97 -20.05 -19.66 7.81
N LEU A 98 -19.78 -18.75 8.75
CA LEU A 98 -19.47 -17.36 8.44
C LEU A 98 -18.16 -17.23 7.64
N ALA A 99 -17.11 -17.95 8.04
CA ALA A 99 -15.83 -17.98 7.33
C ALA A 99 -15.99 -18.57 5.92
N GLY A 100 -16.74 -19.66 5.78
CA GLY A 100 -17.06 -20.28 4.48
C GLY A 100 -17.80 -19.31 3.55
N LEU A 101 -18.80 -18.58 4.06
CA LEU A 101 -19.53 -17.58 3.29
C LEU A 101 -18.63 -16.42 2.84
N LEU A 102 -17.83 -15.86 3.75
CA LEU A 102 -16.89 -14.79 3.44
C LEU A 102 -15.84 -15.24 2.43
N ALA A 103 -15.29 -16.45 2.58
CA ALA A 103 -14.34 -17.02 1.64
C ALA A 103 -14.99 -17.24 0.26
N PHE A 104 -16.22 -17.72 0.20
CA PHE A 104 -16.96 -17.89 -1.05
C PHE A 104 -17.20 -16.55 -1.76
N ILE A 105 -17.64 -15.52 -1.04
CA ILE A 105 -17.83 -14.17 -1.59
C ILE A 105 -16.50 -13.60 -2.07
N GLY A 106 -15.44 -13.73 -1.25
CA GLY A 106 -14.09 -13.30 -1.60
C GLY A 106 -13.58 -13.97 -2.87
N LEU A 107 -13.72 -15.30 -2.98
CA LEU A 107 -13.37 -16.05 -4.18
C LEU A 107 -14.17 -15.60 -5.40
N LYS A 108 -15.47 -15.34 -5.25
CA LYS A 108 -16.30 -14.83 -6.35
C LYS A 108 -15.84 -13.44 -6.79
N LYS A 109 -15.50 -12.55 -5.86
CA LYS A 109 -14.98 -11.21 -6.15
C LYS A 109 -13.62 -11.27 -6.85
N VAL A 110 -12.68 -12.08 -6.34
CA VAL A 110 -11.36 -12.26 -6.97
C VAL A 110 -11.51 -12.83 -8.38
N LYS A 111 -12.38 -13.83 -8.59
CA LYS A 111 -12.63 -14.41 -9.91
C LYS A 111 -13.33 -13.45 -10.88
N GLN A 112 -14.06 -12.45 -10.39
CA GLN A 112 -14.67 -11.40 -11.22
C GLN A 112 -13.66 -10.36 -11.70
N VAL A 113 -12.56 -10.15 -10.97
CA VAL A 113 -11.48 -9.27 -11.41
C VAL A 113 -10.68 -10.01 -12.49
N LYS A 114 -10.98 -9.72 -13.77
CA LYS A 114 -10.11 -10.13 -14.88
C LYS A 114 -8.72 -9.53 -14.62
N GLY A 115 -7.68 -10.36 -14.70
CA GLY A 115 -6.30 -9.91 -14.57
C GLY A 115 -5.98 -8.81 -15.62
N PRO A 116 -4.88 -8.08 -15.47
CA PRO A 116 -4.54 -6.96 -16.36
C PRO A 116 -4.14 -7.48 -17.75
N GLU A 117 -5.13 -7.84 -18.58
CA GLU A 117 -4.98 -8.42 -19.91
C GLU A 117 -4.07 -7.55 -20.79
N LYS A 118 -4.20 -6.22 -20.70
CA LYS A 118 -3.36 -5.25 -21.43
C LYS A 118 -1.89 -5.30 -21.01
N ALA A 119 -1.62 -5.41 -19.70
CA ALA A 119 -0.25 -5.51 -19.19
C ALA A 119 0.40 -6.85 -19.58
N ILE A 120 -0.39 -7.93 -19.59
CA ILE A 120 0.05 -9.25 -20.03
C ILE A 120 0.35 -9.23 -21.54
N HIS A 121 -0.52 -8.62 -22.35
CA HIS A 121 -0.31 -8.48 -23.79
C HIS A 121 0.96 -7.69 -24.12
N HIS A 122 1.16 -6.53 -23.50
CA HIS A 122 2.37 -5.74 -23.72
C HIS A 122 3.64 -6.48 -23.29
N ALA A 123 3.61 -7.18 -22.16
CA ALA A 123 4.74 -7.99 -21.73
C ALA A 123 5.05 -9.15 -22.70
N GLN A 124 4.03 -9.75 -23.32
CA GLN A 124 4.20 -10.79 -24.34
C GLN A 124 4.77 -10.22 -25.64
N GLU A 125 4.30 -9.05 -26.10
CA GLU A 125 4.84 -8.36 -27.28
C GLU A 125 6.30 -7.97 -27.09
N THR A 126 6.65 -7.44 -25.91
CA THR A 126 8.05 -7.10 -25.59
C THR A 126 8.94 -8.35 -25.60
N LYS A 127 8.49 -9.46 -25.01
CA LYS A 127 9.24 -10.73 -25.07
C LYS A 127 9.37 -11.28 -26.49
N ALA A 128 8.33 -11.17 -27.30
CA ALA A 128 8.34 -11.63 -28.69
C ALA A 128 9.30 -10.80 -29.56
N ALA A 129 9.37 -9.48 -29.34
CA ALA A 129 10.31 -8.60 -30.02
C ALA A 129 11.77 -8.92 -29.64
N LEU A 130 12.06 -9.16 -28.36
CA LEU A 130 13.39 -9.53 -27.86
C LEU A 130 13.86 -10.91 -28.30
N LYS A 131 12.94 -11.86 -28.56
CA LYS A 131 13.30 -13.20 -29.06
C LYS A 131 13.61 -13.21 -30.56
N ARG A 132 13.26 -12.13 -31.28
CA ARG A 132 13.42 -12.00 -32.73
C ARG A 132 14.65 -11.16 -33.13
N SER A 133 15.28 -10.48 -32.17
CA SER A 133 16.59 -9.82 -32.28
C SER A 133 17.71 -10.77 -31.85
#